data_AF-A0A8J3UB38-F1
#
_entry.id   AF-A0A8J3UB38-F1
#
_cell.length_a   1.000
_cell.length_b   1.000
_cell.length_c   1.000
_cell.angle_alpha   90.00
_cell.angle_beta   90.00
_cell.angle_gamma   90.00
#
_symmetry.space_group_name_H-M   'P 1'
#
loop_
_entity.id
_entity.type
_entity.pdbx_description
1 polymer ?
#
loop_
_entity_poly.entity_id
_entity_poly.type
_entity_poly.pdbx_seq_one_letter_code
_entity_poly.pdbx_strand_id
1 'polypeptide(L)'
;MAAFKRLTVEEARTLSRDELLPRVEAEQHHWDRLISRGQIRVGEDEAYKTFLRITHVVIDPMARDERHDPDFWTKPLGELGEL
;
A
#
# COMPACT_ATOMS: atom_id res chain seq x y z
N MET A 1 11.58 4.81 -19.61
CA MET A 1 11.21 4.36 -18.25
C MET A 1 9.76 4.75 -18.03
N ALA A 2 8.88 3.78 -17.73
CA ALA A 2 7.48 4.10 -17.43
C ALA A 2 7.43 5.09 -16.26
N ALA A 3 6.54 6.08 -16.32
CA ALA A 3 6.35 7.01 -15.22
C ALA A 3 5.97 6.21 -13.97
N PHE A 4 6.66 6.47 -12.86
CA PHE A 4 6.31 5.87 -11.59
C PHE A 4 4.88 6.27 -11.23
N LYS A 5 4.02 5.27 -10.98
CA LYS A 5 2.60 5.46 -10.65
C LYS A 5 2.37 5.02 -9.20
N ARG A 6 1.96 5.98 -8.36
CA ARG A 6 1.57 5.75 -6.97
C ARG A 6 0.42 4.75 -6.88
N LEU A 7 0.47 3.90 -5.87
CA LEU A 7 -0.64 3.06 -5.43
C LEU A 7 -1.77 3.94 -4.93
N THR A 8 -2.97 3.65 -5.41
CA THR A 8 -4.19 4.27 -4.91
C THR A 8 -4.94 3.31 -4.01
N VAL A 9 -5.84 3.86 -3.19
CA VAL A 9 -6.76 3.05 -2.37
C VAL A 9 -7.61 2.13 -3.25
N GLU A 10 -8.04 2.59 -4.44
CA GLU A 10 -8.80 1.76 -5.37
C GLU A 10 -7.99 0.60 -5.96
N GLU A 11 -6.70 0.83 -6.29
CA GLU A 11 -5.80 -0.25 -6.71
C GLU A 11 -5.55 -1.23 -5.56
N ALA A 12 -5.38 -0.73 -4.33
CA ALA A 12 -5.30 -1.59 -3.16
C ALA A 12 -6.57 -2.45 -3.03
N ARG A 13 -7.76 -1.85 -3.13
CA ARG A 13 -9.05 -2.55 -2.99
C ARG A 13 -9.33 -3.64 -4.02
N THR A 14 -8.70 -3.57 -5.19
CA THR A 14 -9.01 -4.44 -6.34
C THR A 14 -7.96 -5.50 -6.62
N LEU A 15 -6.70 -5.24 -6.27
CA LEU A 15 -5.59 -6.15 -6.54
C LEU A 15 -5.40 -7.17 -5.41
N SER A 16 -4.92 -8.36 -5.78
CA SER A 16 -4.49 -9.37 -4.81
C SER A 16 -3.19 -8.97 -4.13
N ARG A 17 -2.87 -9.62 -3.00
CA ARG A 17 -1.62 -9.37 -2.26
C ARG A 17 -0.37 -9.58 -3.13
N ASP A 18 -0.35 -10.63 -3.94
CA ASP A 18 0.78 -10.96 -4.80
C ASP A 18 0.99 -9.91 -5.90
N GLU A 19 -0.07 -9.24 -6.34
CA GLU A 19 -0.01 -8.12 -7.29
C GLU A 19 0.37 -6.81 -6.60
N LEU A 20 0.01 -6.64 -5.32
CA LEU A 20 0.31 -5.44 -4.54
C LEU A 20 1.75 -5.42 -4.02
N LEU A 21 2.31 -6.56 -3.62
CA LEU A 21 3.67 -6.66 -3.09
C LEU A 21 4.72 -5.97 -3.98
N PRO A 22 4.85 -6.30 -5.28
CA PRO A 22 5.86 -5.68 -6.14
C PRO A 22 5.60 -4.19 -6.37
N ARG A 23 4.34 -3.73 -6.27
CA ARG A 23 4.00 -2.31 -6.37
C ARG A 23 4.36 -1.54 -5.10
N VAL A 24 4.14 -2.14 -3.93
CA VAL A 24 4.52 -1.58 -2.63
C VAL A 24 6.04 -1.44 -2.57
N GLU A 25 6.80 -2.45 -3.00
CA GLU A 25 8.27 -2.39 -3.07
C GLU A 25 8.75 -1.26 -3.98
N ALA A 26 8.15 -1.12 -5.17
CA ALA A 26 8.50 -0.06 -6.11
C ALA A 26 8.22 1.34 -5.54
N GLU A 27 7.10 1.51 -4.83
CA GLU A 27 6.75 2.77 -4.18
C GLU A 27 7.58 3.06 -2.94
N GLN A 28 7.94 2.04 -2.16
CA GLN A 28 8.88 2.17 -1.06
C GLN A 28 10.23 2.70 -1.54
N HIS A 29 10.78 2.12 -2.61
CA HIS A 29 12.01 2.61 -3.22
C HIS A 29 11.90 4.05 -3.77
N HIS A 30 10.71 4.45 -4.22
CA HIS A 30 10.46 5.82 -4.63
C HIS A 30 10.51 6.78 -3.44
N TRP A 31 9.79 6.48 -2.36
CA TRP A 31 9.79 7.30 -1.15
C TRP A 31 11.17 7.35 -0.49
N ASP A 32 11.87 6.22 -0.36
CA ASP A 32 13.23 6.18 0.18
C ASP A 32 14.20 7.07 -0.62
N ARG A 33 14.07 7.08 -1.94
CA ARG A 33 14.87 7.94 -2.81
C ARG A 33 14.55 9.42 -2.59
N LEU A 34 13.27 9.77 -2.42
CA LEU A 34 12.88 11.15 -2.15
C LEU A 34 13.36 11.61 -0.77
N ILE A 35 13.17 10.77 0.25
CA ILE A 35 13.60 11.04 1.63
C ILE A 35 15.12 11.20 1.71
N SER A 36 15.88 10.24 1.18
CA SER A 36 17.34 10.27 1.21
C SER A 36 17.96 11.47 0.48
N ARG A 37 17.24 12.04 -0.50
CA ARG A 37 17.67 13.22 -1.25
C ARG A 37 17.07 14.53 -0.73
N GLY A 38 16.23 14.49 0.31
CA GLY A 38 15.50 15.67 0.79
C GLY A 38 14.57 16.28 -0.26
N GLN A 39 14.03 15.46 -1.17
CA GLN A 39 13.19 15.88 -2.31
C GLN A 39 11.70 15.71 -2.06
N ILE A 40 11.29 15.42 -0.82
CA ILE A 40 9.88 15.44 -0.44
C ILE A 40 9.31 16.83 -0.67
N ARG A 41 8.19 16.89 -1.38
CA ARG A 41 7.51 18.15 -1.69
C ARG A 41 6.40 18.43 -0.68
N VAL A 42 6.13 19.72 -0.46
CA VAL A 42 4.96 20.15 0.31
C VAL A 42 3.68 19.62 -0.36
N GLY A 43 2.83 18.95 0.42
CA GLY A 43 1.62 18.31 -0.07
C GLY A 43 1.76 16.82 -0.40
N GLU A 44 2.96 16.25 -0.23
CA GLU A 44 3.17 14.79 -0.37
C GLU A 44 2.83 14.00 0.89
N ASP A 45 2.58 14.67 2.01
CA ASP A 45 2.27 14.05 3.30
C ASP A 45 1.06 13.11 3.22
N GLU A 46 -0.02 13.52 2.57
CA GLU A 46 -1.23 12.70 2.42
C GLU A 46 -1.01 11.49 1.49
N ALA A 47 -0.20 11.65 0.45
CA ALA A 47 0.17 10.54 -0.42
C ALA A 47 1.05 9.53 0.32
N TYR A 48 2.01 9.99 1.11
CA TYR A 48 2.88 9.12 1.90
C TYR A 48 2.11 8.39 3.00
N LYS A 49 1.18 9.07 3.70
CA LYS A 49 0.28 8.43 4.67
C LYS A 49 -0.58 7.35 4.02
N THR A 50 -1.13 7.62 2.84
CA THR A 50 -1.93 6.65 2.08
C THR A 50 -1.10 5.42 1.73
N PHE A 51 0.11 5.63 1.23
CA PHE A 51 1.05 4.54 0.95
C PHE A 51 1.37 3.71 2.19
N LEU A 52 1.66 4.34 3.34
CA LEU A 52 1.92 3.63 4.59
C LEU A 52 0.72 2.80 5.03
N ARG A 53 -0.51 3.31 4.87
CA ARG A 53 -1.72 2.57 5.20
C ARG A 53 -1.89 1.33 4.34
N ILE A 54 -1.69 1.46 3.03
CA ILE A 54 -1.73 0.33 2.08
C ILE A 54 -0.64 -0.69 2.47
N THR A 55 0.57 -0.23 2.74
CA THR A 55 1.71 -1.07 3.11
C THR A 55 1.44 -1.87 4.38
N HIS A 56 0.91 -1.25 5.44
CA HIS A 56 0.55 -1.97 6.67
C HIS A 56 -0.46 -3.08 6.39
N VAL A 57 -1.47 -2.81 5.57
CA VAL A 57 -2.49 -3.79 5.22
C VAL A 57 -1.99 -4.88 4.27
N VAL A 58 -0.90 -4.66 3.54
CA VAL A 58 -0.27 -5.68 2.67
C VAL A 58 0.73 -6.55 3.45
N ILE A 59 1.48 -5.95 4.39
CA ILE A 59 2.57 -6.59 5.13
C ILE A 59 2.10 -7.26 6.42
N ASP A 60 1.29 -6.57 7.24
CA ASP A 60 0.79 -7.08 8.52
C ASP A 60 -0.72 -6.84 8.68
N PRO A 61 -1.53 -7.73 8.11
CA PRO A 61 -2.96 -7.50 7.98
C PRO A 61 -3.74 -8.09 9.18
N MET A 62 -3.07 -8.93 9.97
CA MET A 62 -3.59 -9.45 11.25
C MET A 62 -3.55 -8.39 12.37
N ALA A 63 -2.76 -7.32 12.23
CA ALA A 63 -2.80 -6.18 13.16
C ALA A 63 -4.19 -5.51 13.24
N ARG A 64 -5.09 -5.77 12.28
CA ARG A 64 -6.49 -5.31 12.29
C ARG A 64 -7.53 -6.40 12.52
N ASP A 65 -7.16 -7.69 12.49
CA ASP A 65 -8.13 -8.79 12.49
C ASP A 65 -7.97 -9.69 13.73
N GLU A 66 -8.86 -9.52 14.70
CA GLU A 66 -9.01 -10.45 15.84
C GLU A 66 -9.58 -11.82 15.41
N ARG A 67 -10.02 -11.99 14.15
CA ARG A 67 -10.67 -13.20 13.65
C ARG A 67 -9.79 -13.83 12.57
N HIS A 68 -9.08 -14.89 12.94
CA HIS A 68 -8.29 -15.71 12.01
C HIS A 68 -9.20 -16.35 10.93
N ASP A 69 -9.60 -15.61 9.90
CA ASP A 69 -10.26 -16.14 8.70
C ASP A 69 -9.18 -16.60 7.68
N PRO A 70 -9.04 -17.91 7.41
CA PRO A 70 -8.05 -18.42 6.47
C PRO A 70 -8.32 -18.00 5.01
N ASP A 71 -9.56 -17.62 4.65
CA ASP A 71 -9.92 -17.19 3.30
C ASP A 71 -9.88 -15.65 3.14
N PHE A 72 -9.52 -14.92 4.20
CA PHE A 72 -9.31 -13.46 4.20
C PHE A 72 -8.45 -13.00 3.01
N TRP A 73 -7.48 -13.81 2.63
CA TRP A 73 -6.45 -13.48 1.63
C TRP A 73 -6.86 -13.62 0.17
N THR A 74 -7.98 -14.28 -0.10
CA THR A 74 -8.49 -14.46 -1.46
C THR A 74 -9.39 -13.31 -1.91
N LYS A 75 -9.76 -12.43 -0.99
CA LYS A 75 -10.73 -11.36 -1.24
C LYS A 75 -10.00 -10.05 -1.57
N PRO A 76 -10.53 -9.25 -2.50
CA PRO A 76 -10.05 -7.90 -2.75
C PRO A 76 -10.10 -7.06 -1.46
N LEU A 77 -9.15 -6.16 -1.24
CA LEU A 77 -9.05 -5.37 0.00
C LEU A 77 -10.28 -4.51 0.32
N GLY A 78 -11.12 -4.21 -0.68
CA GLY A 78 -12.41 -3.55 -0.45
C GLY A 78 -13.39 -4.38 0.38
N GLU A 79 -13.21 -5.70 0.40
CA GLU A 79 -14.04 -6.65 1.16
C GLU A 79 -13.48 -6.94 2.57
N LEU A 80 -12.27 -6.45 2.88
CA LEU A 80 -11.54 -6.70 4.14
C LEU A 80 -11.77 -5.60 5.20
N GLY A 81 -12.76 -4.72 4.99
CA GLY A 81 -13.14 -3.65 5.91
C GLY A 81 -12.77 -2.24 5.40
N GLU A 82 -13.23 -1.20 6.11
CA GLU A 82 -13.03 0.19 5.67
C GLU A 82 -11.55 0.62 5.69
N LEU A 83 -11.00 0.80 4.48
CA LEU A 83 -9.90 1.72 4.19
C LEU A 83 -10.43 3.16 4.22
#